data_AF-A0A4Y2VDK0-F1
#
_entry.id   AF-A0A4Y2VDK0-F1
#
_cell.length_a   1.000
_cell.length_b   1.000
_cell.length_c   1.000
_cell.angle_alpha   90.00
_cell.angle_beta   90.00
_cell.angle_gamma   90.00
#
_symmetry.space_group_name_H-M   'P 1'
#
loop_
_entity.id
_entity.type
_entity.pdbx_description
1 polymer ?
#
loop_
_entity_poly.entity_id
_entity_poly.type
_entity_poly.pdbx_seq_one_letter_code
_entity_poly.pdbx_strand_id
1 'polypeptide(L)'
;MFKNVTKVDLLAVLQEIGETANENLKVVELRDILLKSREYAKDKEFIADFLATTMAQRKEEEELNRLRLTQQIESNNTTHSVENIQSLDKLFKAVQTLSIPVPKKDET
;
A
#
# COMPACT_ATOMS: atom_id res chain seq x y z
N MET A 1 17.21 24.36 -5.27
CA MET A 1 15.80 24.49 -4.83
C MET A 1 15.19 23.10 -4.81
N PHE A 2 14.59 22.69 -3.70
CA PHE A 2 14.12 21.31 -3.53
C PHE A 2 13.05 20.95 -4.56
N LYS A 3 13.31 19.95 -5.41
CA LYS A 3 12.41 19.50 -6.48
C LYS A 3 11.52 18.35 -5.95
N ASN A 4 10.25 18.32 -6.34
CA ASN A 4 9.27 17.26 -6.01
C ASN A 4 8.99 17.03 -4.51
N VAL A 5 9.28 18.04 -3.70
CA VAL A 5 8.99 18.01 -2.26
C VAL A 5 7.51 18.21 -2.01
N THR A 6 6.94 17.30 -1.23
CA THR A 6 5.55 17.38 -0.80
C THR A 6 5.42 18.14 0.51
N LYS A 7 4.18 18.46 0.88
CA LYS A 7 3.85 19.07 2.17
C LYS A 7 4.29 18.20 3.35
N VAL A 8 4.09 16.89 3.23
CA VAL A 8 4.43 15.92 4.28
C VAL A 8 5.93 15.90 4.51
N ASP A 9 6.73 15.89 3.44
CA ASP A 9 8.20 15.93 3.54
C ASP A 9 8.69 17.16 4.30
N LEU A 10 8.11 18.34 4.02
CA LEU A 10 8.47 19.59 4.71
C LEU A 10 8.06 19.59 6.16
N LEU A 11 6.86 19.09 6.48
CA LEU A 11 6.37 19.03 7.85
C LEU A 11 7.24 18.11 8.70
N ALA A 12 7.58 16.92 8.19
CA ALA A 12 8.46 15.98 8.86
C ALA A 12 9.82 16.60 9.14
N VAL A 13 10.41 17.26 8.14
CA VAL A 13 11.73 17.88 8.29
C VAL A 13 11.69 19.05 9.28
N LEU A 14 10.71 19.94 9.17
CA LEU A 14 10.53 21.08 10.07
C LEU A 14 10.35 20.62 11.52
N GLN A 15 9.54 19.58 11.73
CA GLN A 15 9.34 18.99 13.04
C GLN A 15 10.64 18.42 13.62
N GLU A 16 11.44 17.71 12.81
CA GLU A 16 12.71 17.12 13.26
C GLU A 16 13.75 18.19 13.65
N ILE A 17 13.81 19.29 12.88
CA ILE A 17 14.73 20.40 13.19
C ILE A 17 14.19 21.33 14.30
N GLY A 18 13.03 21.01 14.88
CA GLY A 18 12.42 21.76 15.98
C GLY A 18 11.74 23.07 15.58
N GLU A 19 11.44 23.26 14.29
CA GLU A 19 10.69 24.40 13.78
C GLU A 19 9.18 24.19 13.93
N THR A 20 8.45 25.27 14.25
CA THR A 20 7.00 25.19 14.44
C THR A 20 6.29 25.20 13.09
N ALA A 21 5.88 24.02 12.62
CA ALA A 21 5.18 23.86 11.36
C ALA A 21 3.80 23.23 11.57
N ASN A 22 2.77 23.89 11.04
CA ASN A 22 1.38 23.44 11.12
C ASN A 22 0.94 22.84 9.78
N GLU A 23 0.15 21.76 9.85
CA GLU A 23 -0.59 21.18 8.73
C GLU A 23 -1.53 22.17 8.02
N ASN A 24 -1.91 23.29 8.63
CA ASN A 24 -2.73 24.32 7.98
C ASN A 24 -1.93 25.19 7.00
N LEU A 25 -0.59 25.19 7.08
CA LEU A 25 0.26 26.02 6.22
C LEU A 25 0.36 25.45 4.81
N LYS A 26 0.57 26.34 3.83
CA LYS A 26 0.85 25.99 2.44
C LYS A 26 2.29 25.55 2.28
N VAL A 27 2.56 24.74 1.26
CA VAL A 27 3.92 24.28 0.90
C VAL A 27 4.91 25.44 0.75
N VAL A 28 4.45 26.58 0.20
CA VAL A 28 5.28 27.78 0.03
C VAL A 28 5.67 28.38 1.37
N GLU A 29 4.74 28.44 2.33
CA GLU A 29 4.98 28.97 3.68
C GLU A 29 5.92 28.04 4.47
N LEU A 30 5.71 26.72 4.38
CA LEU A 30 6.60 25.73 4.99
C LEU A 30 8.02 25.80 4.42
N ARG A 31 8.16 26.00 3.10
CA ARG A 31 9.48 26.24 2.49
C ARG A 31 10.13 27.51 3.02
N ASP A 32 9.36 28.58 3.16
CA ASP A 32 9.88 29.84 3.67
C ASP A 32 10.37 29.72 5.12
N ILE A 33 9.62 29.00 5.98
CA ILE A 33 10.05 28.67 7.34
C ILE A 33 11.36 27.87 7.32
N LEU A 34 11.44 26.82 6.50
CA LEU A 34 12.65 26.00 6.40
C LEU A 34 13.86 26.84 5.98
N LEU A 35 13.71 27.71 4.97
CA LEU A 35 14.78 28.58 4.47
C LEU A 35 15.22 29.64 5.49
N LYS A 36 14.34 30.03 6.41
CA LYS A 36 14.63 30.98 7.50
C LYS A 36 15.11 30.31 8.79
N SER A 37 14.99 28.99 8.88
CA SER A 37 15.38 28.22 10.06
C SER A 37 16.87 28.37 10.36
N ARG A 38 17.20 28.31 11.66
CA ARG A 38 18.60 28.38 12.11
C ARG A 38 19.42 27.20 11.57
N GLU A 39 18.84 26.00 11.57
CA GLU A 39 19.52 24.80 11.11
C GLU A 39 19.80 24.85 9.61
N TYR A 40 18.89 25.39 8.79
CA TYR A 40 19.16 25.63 7.37
C TYR A 40 20.27 26.66 7.13
N ALA A 41 20.33 27.72 7.95
CA ALA A 41 21.42 28.69 7.87
C ALA A 41 22.78 28.10 8.27
N LYS A 42 22.76 27.15 9.21
CA LYS A 42 23.94 26.47 9.74
C LYS A 42 24.50 25.43 8.76
N ASP A 43 23.64 24.58 8.21
CA ASP A 43 24.04 23.52 7.29
C ASP A 43 22.99 23.24 6.23
N LYS A 44 23.20 23.80 5.04
CA LYS A 44 22.28 23.67 3.90
C LYS A 44 22.36 22.30 3.23
N GLU A 45 23.53 21.68 3.24
CA GLU A 45 23.75 20.36 2.62
C GLU A 45 23.09 19.29 3.46
N PHE A 46 23.27 19.34 4.78
CA PHE A 46 22.58 18.46 5.72
C PHE A 46 21.06 18.52 5.53
N ILE A 47 20.47 19.72 5.46
CA ILE A 47 19.03 19.83 5.25
C ILE A 47 18.62 19.27 3.89
N ALA A 48 19.41 19.47 2.84
CA ALA A 48 19.11 18.92 1.52
C ALA A 48 19.14 17.39 1.51
N ASP A 49 20.16 16.79 2.12
CA ASP A 49 20.32 15.34 2.23
C ASP A 49 19.25 14.71 3.13
N PHE A 50 18.92 15.39 4.22
CA PHE A 50 17.86 14.97 5.12
C PHE A 50 16.50 14.96 4.39
N LEU A 51 16.20 16.03 3.66
CA LEU A 51 14.99 16.12 2.85
C LEU A 51 14.93 15.03 1.76
N ALA A 52 16.05 14.76 1.10
CA ALA A 52 16.16 13.71 0.09
C ALA A 52 15.90 12.32 0.69
N THR A 53 16.42 12.08 1.90
CA THR A 53 16.22 10.84 2.64
C THR A 53 14.76 10.67 3.05
N THR A 54 14.13 11.70 3.61
CA THR A 54 12.70 11.68 3.95
C THR A 54 11.83 11.38 2.73
N MET A 55 12.14 12.00 1.59
CA MET A 55 11.43 11.74 0.33
C MET A 55 11.62 10.30 -0.17
N ALA A 56 12.83 9.75 -0.06
CA ALA A 56 13.13 8.39 -0.47
C ALA A 56 12.37 7.37 0.40
N GLN A 57 12.39 7.56 1.72
CA GLN A 57 11.66 6.72 2.68
C GLN A 57 10.16 6.75 2.43
N ARG A 58 9.57 7.93 2.23
CA ARG A 58 8.15 8.03 1.89
C ARG A 58 7.82 7.29 0.60
N LYS A 59 8.65 7.42 -0.44
CA LYS A 59 8.43 6.74 -1.72
C LYS A 59 8.50 5.23 -1.58
N GLU A 60 9.44 4.73 -0.78
CA GLU A 60 9.58 3.31 -0.48
C GLU A 60 8.35 2.76 0.26
N GLU A 61 7.88 3.46 1.29
CA GLU A 61 6.66 3.12 2.03
C GLU A 61 5.41 3.11 1.12
N GLU A 62 5.30 4.09 0.22
CA GLU A 62 4.22 4.15 -0.77
C GLU A 62 4.25 2.97 -1.76
N GLU A 63 5.43 2.54 -2.23
CA GLU A 63 5.57 1.35 -3.07
C GLU A 63 5.23 0.07 -2.31
N LEU A 64 5.70 -0.06 -1.06
CA LEU A 64 5.40 -1.21 -0.23
C LEU A 64 3.89 -1.34 0.01
N ASN A 65 3.22 -0.23 0.29
CA ASN A 65 1.76 -0.21 0.47
C ASN A 65 1.01 -0.55 -0.82
N ARG A 66 1.49 -0.10 -1.99
CA ARG A 66 0.95 -0.54 -3.29
C ARG A 66 1.08 -2.05 -3.47
N LEU A 67 2.27 -2.60 -3.20
CA LEU A 67 2.54 -4.02 -3.36
C LEU A 67 1.65 -4.86 -2.42
N ARG A 68 1.48 -4.44 -1.17
CA ARG A 68 0.59 -5.09 -0.20
C ARG A 68 -0.86 -5.09 -0.68
N LEU A 69 -1.33 -3.97 -1.25
CA LEU A 69 -2.68 -3.87 -1.79
C LEU A 69 -2.88 -4.82 -2.99
N THR A 70 -1.93 -4.87 -3.92
CA THR A 70 -1.98 -5.80 -5.07
C THR A 70 -2.02 -7.25 -4.61
N GLN A 71 -1.15 -7.65 -3.68
CA GLN A 71 -1.16 -9.01 -3.13
C GLN A 71 -2.48 -9.35 -2.44
N GLN A 72 -3.09 -8.38 -1.75
CA GLN A 72 -4.38 -8.60 -1.08
C GLN A 72 -5.52 -8.79 -2.10
N ILE A 73 -5.51 -8.04 -3.21
CA ILE A 73 -6.47 -8.22 -4.30
C ILE A 73 -6.31 -9.61 -4.94
N GLU A 74 -5.08 -10.02 -5.25
CA GLU A 74 -4.80 -11.33 -5.83
C GLU A 74 -5.17 -12.49 -4.89
N SER A 75 -4.86 -12.35 -3.61
CA SER A 75 -5.25 -13.31 -2.56
C SER A 75 -6.76 -13.44 -2.47
N ASN A 76 -7.50 -12.32 -2.41
CA ASN A 76 -8.96 -12.34 -2.37
C ASN A 76 -9.57 -13.02 -3.60
N ASN A 77 -9.04 -12.75 -4.79
CA ASN A 77 -9.49 -13.39 -6.03
C ASN A 77 -9.20 -14.90 -6.03
N THR A 78 -8.07 -15.32 -5.48
CA THR A 78 -7.68 -16.73 -5.38
C THR A 78 -8.56 -17.48 -4.39
N THR A 79 -8.81 -16.91 -3.20
CA THR A 79 -9.67 -17.52 -2.17
C THR A 79 -11.09 -17.73 -2.70
N HIS A 80 -11.69 -16.72 -3.33
CA HIS A 80 -13.03 -16.85 -3.93
C HIS A 80 -13.09 -17.92 -5.04
N SER A 81 -12.01 -18.09 -5.81
CA SER A 81 -11.94 -19.14 -6.84
C SER A 81 -11.84 -20.54 -6.23
N VAL A 82 -11.01 -20.71 -5.19
CA VAL A 82 -10.84 -22.00 -4.49
C VAL A 82 -12.12 -22.46 -3.80
N GLU A 83 -12.84 -21.55 -3.13
CA GLU A 83 -14.13 -21.84 -2.48
C GLU A 83 -15.19 -22.29 -3.49
N ASN A 84 -15.24 -21.65 -4.66
CA ASN A 84 -16.14 -22.04 -5.75
C ASN A 84 -15.81 -23.43 -6.29
N ILE A 85 -14.52 -23.74 -6.52
CA ILE A 85 -14.08 -25.07 -7.00
C ILE A 85 -14.43 -26.15 -5.98
N GLN A 86 -14.20 -25.92 -4.70
CA GLN A 86 -14.56 -26.87 -3.63
C GLN A 86 -16.07 -27.13 -3.55
N SER A 87 -16.88 -26.08 -3.78
CA SER A 87 -18.34 -26.20 -3.77
C SER A 87 -18.85 -27.01 -4.97
N LEU A 88 -18.23 -26.85 -6.15
CA LEU A 88 -18.53 -27.64 -7.34
C LEU A 88 -18.14 -29.12 -7.18
N ASP A 89 -16.99 -29.42 -6.56
CA ASP A 89 -16.56 -30.80 -6.28
C ASP A 89 -17.53 -31.54 -5.35
N LYS A 90 -18.03 -30.86 -4.31
CA LYS A 90 -19.05 -31.39 -3.41
C LYS A 90 -20.36 -31.70 -4.15
N LEU A 91 -20.80 -30.81 -5.03
CA LEU A 91 -22.02 -31.01 -5.82
C LEU A 91 -21.87 -32.19 -6.78
N PHE A 92 -20.73 -32.30 -7.45
CA PHE A 92 -20.45 -33.40 -8.38
C PHE A 92 -20.46 -34.77 -7.69
N LYS A 93 -19.86 -34.86 -6.50
CA LYS A 93 -19.92 -36.07 -5.66
C LYS A 93 -21.35 -36.43 -5.25
N ALA A 94 -22.17 -35.45 -4.88
CA ALA A 94 -23.57 -35.67 -4.51
C ALA A 94 -24.43 -36.14 -5.70
N VAL A 95 -24.14 -35.69 -6.93
CA VAL A 95 -24.85 -36.15 -8.13
C VAL A 95 -24.46 -37.59 -8.49
N GLN A 96 -23.19 -37.98 -8.33
CA GLN A 96 -22.76 -39.35 -8.60
C GLN A 96 -23.45 -40.38 -7.69
N THR A 97 -23.69 -40.05 -6.42
CA THR A 97 -24.34 -40.97 -5.47
C THR A 97 -25.83 -41.16 -5.74
N LEU A 98 -26.47 -40.23 -6.45
CA LEU A 98 -27.86 -40.31 -6.86
C LEU A 98 -28.08 -41.11 -8.16
N SER A 99 -27.00 -41.60 -8.80
CA SER A 99 -27.10 -42.42 -10.00
C SER A 99 -27.70 -43.79 -9.67
N ILE A 100 -28.97 -43.98 -10.03
CA ILE A 100 -29.70 -45.24 -9.83
C ILE A 100 -29.10 -46.32 -10.75
N PRO A 101 -28.73 -47.51 -10.23
CA PRO A 101 -28.29 -48.62 -11.07
C PRO A 101 -29.41 -49.03 -12.03
N VAL A 102 -29.11 -49.15 -13.32
CA VAL A 102 -30.06 -49.67 -14.31
C VAL A 102 -30.41 -51.11 -13.93
N PRO A 103 -31.68 -51.45 -13.68
CA PRO A 103 -32.07 -52.81 -13.36
C PRO A 103 -31.67 -53.74 -14.52
N LYS A 104 -30.87 -54.76 -14.22
CA LYS A 104 -30.60 -55.81 -15.20
C LYS A 104 -31.90 -56.57 -15.42
N LYS A 105 -32.37 -56.56 -16.66
CA LYS A 105 -33.50 -57.38 -17.09
C LYS A 105 -32.96 -58.81 -17.11
N ASP A 106 -33.39 -59.64 -16.18
CA ASP A 106 -33.07 -61.06 -16.23
C ASP A 106 -33.73 -61.65 -17.49
N GLU A 107 -32.90 -61.95 -18.49
CA GLU A 107 -33.31 -62.66 -19.70
C GLU A 107 -33.72 -64.07 -19.29
N THR A 108 -34.99 -64.41 -19.56
CA THR A 108 -35.62 -65.69 -19.25
C THR A 108 -35.39 -66.70 -20.36
#